data_AF-A0A6A9JR14-F1
#
_entry.id   AF-A0A6A9JR14-F1
#
_cell.length_a   1.000
_cell.length_b   1.000
_cell.length_c   1.000
_cell.angle_alpha   90.00
_cell.angle_beta   90.00
_cell.angle_gamma   90.00
#
_symmetry.space_group_name_H-M   'P 1'
#
loop_
_entity.id
_entity.type
_entity.pdbx_description
1 polymer ?
#
loop_
_entity_poly.entity_id
_entity_poly.type
_entity_poly.pdbx_seq_one_letter_code
_entity_poly.pdbx_strand_id
1 'polypeptide(L)'
;MWDERYAAEEYVYGTEPNAFLKEHAQRLAGPVLSVAEGEGRNAVFLASLGLEVLGVDGSAVGLAKARRLAEAKGVSIDTLVVDLADYEPPAAAFGAVVSIFAHLPSRVRGRLNRLLERSLRPGGLFLLEAYRSEQLGRGTGGPADVDMLVSRAALEAELPECEVLLAREIEREVVEGRFHTGAACVVQFIARKR
;
A
#
# COMPACT_ATOMS: atom_id res chain seq x y z
N MET A 1 11.47 2.28 15.32
CA MET A 1 11.82 1.83 13.94
C MET A 1 11.02 2.51 12.81
N TRP A 2 9.68 2.64 12.82
CA TRP A 2 8.98 3.53 11.85
C TRP A 2 8.69 4.92 12.41
N ASP A 3 8.26 5.02 13.67
CA ASP A 3 8.06 6.31 14.36
C ASP A 3 9.31 7.20 14.30
N GLU A 4 10.49 6.63 14.55
CA GLU A 4 11.78 7.34 14.42
C GLU A 4 12.01 7.87 13.00
N ARG A 5 11.59 7.11 11.97
CA ARG A 5 11.77 7.49 10.57
C ARG A 5 10.82 8.62 10.16
N TYR A 6 9.64 8.68 10.79
CA TYR A 6 8.64 9.73 10.57
C TYR A 6 8.74 10.90 11.56
N ALA A 7 9.66 10.84 12.52
CA ALA A 7 9.82 11.87 13.56
C ALA A 7 10.21 13.24 12.99
N ALA A 8 10.83 13.27 11.81
CA ALA A 8 11.10 14.52 11.10
C ALA A 8 9.80 15.23 10.71
N GLU A 9 9.79 16.56 10.74
CA GLU A 9 8.63 17.35 10.31
C GLU A 9 8.32 17.16 8.83
N GLU A 10 9.37 17.03 7.99
CA GLU A 10 9.28 16.80 6.55
C GLU A 10 8.63 15.46 6.20
N TYR A 11 7.83 15.39 5.13
CA TYR A 11 7.30 14.14 4.59
C TYR A 11 8.41 13.36 3.86
N VAL A 12 8.99 12.35 4.53
CA VAL A 12 10.18 11.66 4.03
C VAL A 12 9.92 10.81 2.79
N TYR A 13 8.66 10.44 2.54
CA TYR A 13 8.19 9.79 1.31
C TYR A 13 7.42 10.74 0.37
N GLY A 14 7.51 12.05 0.60
CA GLY A 14 6.78 13.05 -0.17
C GLY A 14 5.27 13.02 0.04
N THR A 15 4.56 13.91 -0.64
CA THR A 15 3.10 14.08 -0.52
C THR A 15 2.33 13.70 -1.78
N GLU A 16 3.03 13.39 -2.87
CA GLU A 16 2.41 12.91 -4.11
C GLU A 16 2.13 11.41 -4.00
N PRO A 17 1.01 10.91 -4.57
CA PRO A 17 0.68 9.49 -4.52
C PRO A 17 1.67 8.68 -5.35
N ASN A 18 1.73 7.39 -5.05
CA ASN A 18 2.39 6.42 -5.89
C ASN A 18 1.84 6.46 -7.33
N ALA A 19 2.74 6.41 -8.33
CA ALA A 19 2.38 6.61 -9.72
C ALA A 19 1.45 5.51 -10.26
N PHE A 20 1.64 4.26 -9.83
CA PHE A 20 0.78 3.14 -10.22
C PHE A 20 -0.61 3.25 -9.62
N LEU A 21 -0.71 3.66 -8.35
CA LEU A 21 -1.99 3.99 -7.73
C LEU A 21 -2.69 5.11 -8.50
N LYS A 22 -1.99 6.21 -8.81
CA LYS A 22 -2.54 7.35 -9.55
C LYS A 22 -3.06 6.96 -10.94
N GLU A 23 -2.34 6.10 -11.65
CA GLU A 23 -2.72 5.58 -12.97
C GLU A 23 -4.08 4.85 -12.94
N HIS A 24 -4.38 4.13 -11.84
CA HIS A 24 -5.53 3.24 -11.76
C HIS A 24 -6.61 3.68 -10.76
N ALA A 25 -6.44 4.81 -10.07
CA ALA A 25 -7.34 5.26 -9.00
C ALA A 25 -8.81 5.40 -9.43
N GLN A 26 -9.06 5.78 -10.69
CA GLN A 26 -10.41 5.90 -11.25
C GLN A 26 -11.19 4.59 -11.31
N ARG A 27 -10.51 3.45 -11.16
CA ARG A 27 -11.12 2.11 -11.13
C ARG A 27 -11.56 1.70 -9.73
N LEU A 28 -11.08 2.40 -8.69
CA LEU A 28 -11.31 2.02 -7.30
C LEU A 28 -12.66 2.56 -6.81
N ALA A 29 -13.38 1.74 -6.04
CA ALA A 29 -14.63 2.11 -5.40
C ALA A 29 -14.47 2.08 -3.88
N GLY A 30 -15.11 3.03 -3.20
CA GLY A 30 -15.07 3.12 -1.74
C GLY A 30 -16.05 2.15 -1.03
N PRO A 31 -15.90 1.96 0.29
CA PRO A 31 -14.78 2.43 1.10
C PRO A 31 -13.45 1.74 0.74
N VAL A 32 -12.33 2.44 0.89
CA VAL A 32 -10.99 1.93 0.57
C VAL A 32 -10.20 1.67 1.85
N LEU A 33 -9.61 0.48 1.96
CA LEU A 33 -8.62 0.16 2.99
C LEU A 33 -7.22 0.35 2.41
N SER A 34 -6.43 1.27 2.98
CA SER A 34 -5.03 1.46 2.61
C SER A 34 -4.12 0.94 3.73
N VAL A 35 -3.28 -0.06 3.44
CA VAL A 35 -2.43 -0.73 4.44
C VAL A 35 -0.98 -0.28 4.33
N ALA A 36 -0.28 -0.22 5.48
CA ALA A 36 1.06 0.34 5.61
C ALA A 36 1.12 1.78 5.06
N GLU A 37 0.12 2.59 5.41
CA GLU A 37 -0.10 3.90 4.80
C GLU A 37 0.98 4.94 5.15
N GLY A 38 1.66 4.77 6.29
CA GLY A 38 2.67 5.70 6.77
C GLY A 38 2.15 7.13 6.86
N GLU A 39 2.77 8.04 6.10
CA GLU A 39 2.53 9.49 6.14
C GLU A 39 1.30 9.96 5.33
N GLY A 40 0.53 9.05 4.72
CA GLY A 40 -0.80 9.36 4.19
C GLY A 40 -0.87 9.81 2.74
N ARG A 41 0.23 9.85 1.97
CA ARG A 41 0.23 10.39 0.60
C ARG A 41 -0.75 9.67 -0.34
N ASN A 42 -1.01 8.38 -0.13
CA ASN A 42 -1.91 7.59 -0.96
C ASN A 42 -3.35 7.75 -0.47
N ALA A 43 -3.58 7.64 0.83
CA ALA A 43 -4.90 7.79 1.43
C ALA A 43 -5.47 9.19 1.21
N VAL A 44 -4.66 10.24 1.38
CA VAL A 44 -5.08 11.64 1.13
C VAL A 44 -5.40 11.86 -0.35
N PHE A 45 -4.59 11.30 -1.25
CA PHE A 45 -4.90 11.37 -2.69
C PHE A 45 -6.23 10.69 -3.01
N LEU A 46 -6.48 9.48 -2.49
CA LEU A 46 -7.74 8.77 -2.71
C LEU A 46 -8.93 9.53 -2.12
N ALA A 47 -8.78 10.13 -0.94
CA ALA A 47 -9.81 10.99 -0.33
C ALA A 47 -10.08 12.24 -1.18
N SER A 48 -9.07 12.80 -1.85
CA SER A 48 -9.26 13.93 -2.78
C SER A 48 -10.05 13.56 -4.04
N LEU A 49 -10.22 12.27 -4.33
CA LEU A 49 -11.10 11.76 -5.38
C LEU A 49 -12.54 11.51 -4.88
N GLY A 50 -12.84 11.85 -3.63
CA GLY A 50 -14.15 11.65 -3.01
C GLY A 50 -14.37 10.23 -2.46
N LEU A 51 -13.31 9.43 -2.33
CA LEU A 51 -13.39 8.10 -1.72
C LEU A 51 -13.32 8.20 -0.20
N GLU A 52 -14.13 7.40 0.49
CA GLU A 52 -13.97 7.14 1.92
C GLU A 52 -12.75 6.23 2.11
N VAL A 53 -11.78 6.64 2.94
CA VAL A 53 -10.51 5.92 3.10
C VAL A 53 -10.21 5.66 4.57
N LEU A 54 -9.94 4.40 4.89
CA LEU A 54 -9.33 3.95 6.14
C LEU A 54 -7.85 3.63 5.89
N GLY A 55 -6.94 4.46 6.40
CA GLY A 55 -5.49 4.23 6.40
C GLY A 55 -5.04 3.50 7.66
N VAL A 56 -4.38 2.35 7.53
CA VAL A 56 -3.87 1.59 8.67
C VAL A 56 -2.35 1.45 8.61
N ASP A 57 -1.70 1.63 9.75
CA ASP A 57 -0.24 1.56 9.87
C ASP A 57 0.17 1.26 11.32
N GLY A 58 1.37 0.69 11.52
CA GLY A 58 1.93 0.47 12.86
C GLY A 58 2.46 1.75 13.51
N SER A 59 2.67 2.81 12.73
CA SER A 59 3.20 4.09 13.20
C SER A 59 2.10 5.10 13.52
N ALA A 60 1.94 5.38 14.82
CA ALA A 60 1.07 6.47 15.28
C ALA A 60 1.56 7.84 14.78
N VAL A 61 2.89 8.04 14.68
CA VAL A 61 3.50 9.28 14.19
C VAL A 61 3.21 9.47 12.70
N GLY A 62 3.35 8.41 11.89
CA GLY A 62 3.00 8.41 10.47
C GLY A 62 1.53 8.78 10.26
N LEU A 63 0.61 8.11 10.95
CA LEU A 63 -0.83 8.40 10.82
C LEU A 63 -1.21 9.79 11.33
N ALA A 64 -0.50 10.35 12.32
CA ALA A 64 -0.68 11.75 12.72
C ALA A 64 -0.26 12.72 11.60
N LYS A 65 0.80 12.41 10.85
CA LYS A 65 1.18 13.15 9.63
C LYS A 65 0.15 12.98 8.51
N ALA A 66 -0.38 11.78 8.32
CA ALA A 66 -1.43 11.51 7.35
C ALA A 66 -2.66 12.42 7.59
N ARG A 67 -3.11 12.55 8.84
CA ARG A 67 -4.21 13.45 9.22
C ARG A 67 -3.89 14.92 8.94
N ARG A 68 -2.66 15.38 9.27
CA ARG A 68 -2.21 16.75 8.96
C ARG A 68 -2.17 17.01 7.46
N LEU A 69 -1.72 16.05 6.67
CA LEU A 69 -1.71 16.15 5.21
C LEU A 69 -3.14 16.22 4.65
N ALA A 70 -4.06 15.42 5.19
CA ALA A 70 -5.47 15.44 4.83
C ALA A 70 -6.08 16.84 5.08
N GLU A 71 -5.88 17.38 6.28
CA GLU A 71 -6.35 18.72 6.67
C GLU A 71 -5.79 19.81 5.74
N ALA A 72 -4.48 19.77 5.46
CA ALA A 72 -3.84 20.73 4.54
C ALA A 72 -4.36 20.64 3.10
N LYS A 73 -4.91 19.50 2.70
CA LYS A 73 -5.53 19.26 1.38
C LYS A 73 -7.04 19.45 1.38
N GLY A 74 -7.64 19.81 2.52
CA GLY A 74 -9.09 20.02 2.65
C GLY A 74 -9.92 18.74 2.55
N VAL A 75 -9.34 17.59 2.90
CA VAL A 75 -10.01 16.28 2.88
C VAL A 75 -9.90 15.59 4.25
N SER A 76 -10.69 14.54 4.47
CA SER A 76 -10.66 13.73 5.68
C SER A 76 -10.31 12.28 5.35
N ILE A 77 -9.55 11.64 6.24
CA ILE A 77 -9.29 10.19 6.22
C ILE A 77 -9.51 9.60 7.61
N ASP A 78 -10.01 8.39 7.66
CA ASP A 78 -9.99 7.58 8.87
C ASP A 78 -8.65 6.86 9.00
N THR A 79 -8.25 6.62 10.23
CA THR A 79 -6.92 6.07 10.52
C THR A 79 -6.94 5.19 11.75
N LEU A 80 -6.27 4.04 11.66
CA LEU A 80 -6.18 3.07 12.74
C LEU A 80 -4.74 2.59 12.92
N VAL A 81 -4.20 2.75 14.14
CA VAL A 81 -2.87 2.24 14.50
C VAL A 81 -3.00 0.76 14.80
N VAL A 82 -2.35 -0.09 14.01
CA VAL A 82 -2.38 -1.55 14.17
C VAL A 82 -1.04 -2.17 13.81
N ASP A 83 -0.70 -3.28 14.47
CA ASP A 83 0.31 -4.18 13.93
C ASP A 83 -0.33 -5.01 12.81
N LEU A 84 0.20 -4.91 11.60
CA LEU A 84 -0.28 -5.68 10.45
C LEU A 84 -0.08 -7.20 10.62
N ALA A 85 0.82 -7.62 11.53
CA ALA A 85 0.97 -9.04 11.88
C ALA A 85 -0.28 -9.61 12.55
N ASP A 86 -1.02 -8.78 13.30
CA ASP A 86 -2.18 -9.17 14.10
C ASP A 86 -3.49 -8.55 13.58
N TYR A 87 -3.44 -7.65 12.62
CA TYR A 87 -4.61 -6.96 12.08
C TYR A 87 -5.59 -7.92 11.38
N GLU A 88 -6.89 -7.76 11.69
CA GLU A 88 -8.00 -8.49 11.08
C GLU A 88 -9.09 -7.51 10.63
N PRO A 89 -9.12 -7.10 9.35
CA PRO A 89 -10.15 -6.22 8.83
C PRO A 89 -11.52 -6.91 8.76
N PRO A 90 -12.63 -6.16 8.87
CA PRO A 90 -13.97 -6.72 8.70
C PRO A 90 -14.16 -7.32 7.31
N ALA A 91 -14.84 -8.47 7.24
CA ALA A 91 -15.14 -9.15 5.99
C ALA A 91 -16.11 -8.35 5.11
N ALA A 92 -15.92 -8.40 3.78
CA ALA A 92 -16.78 -7.76 2.78
C ALA A 92 -17.13 -6.27 3.04
N ALA A 93 -16.21 -5.52 3.63
CA ALA A 93 -16.42 -4.13 4.01
C ALA A 93 -15.99 -3.12 2.94
N PHE A 94 -14.97 -3.46 2.14
CA PHE A 94 -14.28 -2.50 1.28
C PHE A 94 -14.55 -2.74 -0.21
N GLY A 95 -14.71 -1.65 -0.97
CA GLY A 95 -14.74 -1.68 -2.43
C GLY A 95 -13.33 -1.77 -3.04
N ALA A 96 -12.30 -1.37 -2.30
CA ALA A 96 -10.92 -1.57 -2.68
C ALA A 96 -9.97 -1.74 -1.49
N VAL A 97 -8.87 -2.46 -1.72
CA VAL A 97 -7.70 -2.54 -0.84
C VAL A 97 -6.49 -2.03 -1.62
N VAL A 98 -5.72 -1.14 -1.01
CA VAL A 98 -4.48 -0.59 -1.56
C VAL A 98 -3.31 -0.95 -0.65
N SER A 99 -2.27 -1.57 -1.21
CA SER A 99 -1.06 -1.99 -0.50
C SER A 99 0.17 -1.55 -1.29
N ILE A 100 0.75 -0.40 -0.94
CA ILE A 100 1.89 0.17 -1.65
C ILE A 100 3.14 0.07 -0.77
N PHE A 101 4.14 -0.68 -1.22
CA PHE A 101 5.43 -0.89 -0.53
C PHE A 101 5.31 -1.34 0.93
N ALA A 102 4.29 -2.14 1.26
CA ALA A 102 4.15 -2.80 2.55
C ALA A 102 5.21 -3.91 2.72
N HIS A 103 6.37 -3.56 3.29
CA HIS A 103 7.48 -4.50 3.50
C HIS A 103 7.21 -5.40 4.72
N LEU A 104 6.79 -6.65 4.44
CA LEU A 104 6.42 -7.64 5.43
C LEU A 104 7.10 -8.99 5.12
N PRO A 105 7.53 -9.75 6.14
CA PRO A 105 7.98 -11.13 5.96
C PRO A 105 6.92 -11.97 5.25
N SER A 106 7.34 -12.91 4.40
CA SER A 106 6.45 -13.66 3.51
C SER A 106 5.31 -14.37 4.26
N ARG A 107 5.60 -14.93 5.44
CA ARG A 107 4.61 -15.57 6.31
C ARG A 107 3.53 -14.59 6.78
N VAL A 108 3.93 -13.38 7.17
CA VAL A 108 3.00 -12.35 7.64
C VAL A 108 2.19 -11.80 6.48
N ARG A 109 2.86 -11.46 5.37
CA ARG A 109 2.23 -10.99 4.13
C ARG A 109 1.19 -11.98 3.63
N GLY A 110 1.53 -13.27 3.56
CA GLY A 110 0.61 -14.30 3.09
C GLY A 110 -0.64 -14.42 3.96
N ARG A 111 -0.52 -14.38 5.29
CA ARG A 111 -1.69 -14.32 6.19
C ARG A 111 -2.51 -13.06 5.95
N LEU A 112 -1.87 -11.90 5.93
CA LEU A 112 -2.53 -10.60 5.79
C LEU A 112 -3.27 -10.49 4.45
N ASN A 113 -2.64 -10.86 3.33
CA ASN A 113 -3.25 -10.81 2.01
C ASN A 113 -4.53 -11.65 1.92
N ARG A 114 -4.60 -12.79 2.61
CA ARG A 114 -5.82 -13.60 2.72
C ARG A 114 -6.93 -12.90 3.51
N LEU A 115 -6.59 -12.19 4.57
CA LEU A 115 -7.56 -11.41 5.35
C LEU A 115 -8.04 -10.19 4.55
N LEU A 116 -7.14 -9.50 3.86
CA LEU A 116 -7.45 -8.39 2.97
C LEU A 116 -8.33 -8.83 1.80
N GLU A 117 -8.05 -9.98 1.19
CA GLU A 117 -8.90 -10.60 0.16
C GLU A 117 -10.34 -10.88 0.67
N ARG A 118 -10.48 -11.28 1.94
CA ARG A 118 -11.80 -11.48 2.58
C ARG A 118 -12.50 -10.18 2.93
N SER A 119 -11.74 -9.11 3.15
CA SER A 119 -12.28 -7.78 3.47
C SER A 119 -12.91 -7.09 2.25
N LEU A 120 -12.54 -7.51 1.04
CA LEU A 120 -13.13 -7.01 -0.20
C LEU A 120 -14.58 -7.49 -0.37
N ARG A 121 -15.44 -6.57 -0.79
CA ARG A 121 -16.77 -6.88 -1.35
C ARG A 121 -16.60 -7.66 -2.66
N PRO A 122 -17.56 -8.49 -3.07
CA PRO A 122 -17.60 -9.05 -4.42
C PRO A 122 -17.45 -7.95 -5.48
N GLY A 123 -16.56 -8.16 -6.46
CA GLY A 123 -16.20 -7.17 -7.47
C GLY A 123 -15.21 -6.09 -7.02
N GLY A 124 -14.84 -6.02 -5.74
CA GLY A 124 -13.87 -5.07 -5.21
C GLY A 124 -12.45 -5.33 -5.71
N LEU A 125 -11.61 -4.28 -5.71
CA LEU A 125 -10.26 -4.35 -6.29
C LEU A 125 -9.15 -4.37 -5.22
N PHE A 126 -8.20 -5.28 -5.39
CA PHE A 126 -6.91 -5.26 -4.69
C PHE A 126 -5.87 -4.63 -5.61
N LEU A 127 -5.25 -3.53 -5.20
CA LEU A 127 -4.13 -2.88 -5.91
C LEU A 127 -2.87 -2.93 -5.04
N LEU A 128 -1.79 -3.48 -5.61
CA LEU A 128 -0.51 -3.65 -4.91
C LEU A 128 0.68 -3.27 -5.78
N GLU A 129 1.63 -2.56 -5.20
CA GLU A 129 2.99 -2.41 -5.73
C GLU A 129 4.00 -2.79 -4.65
N ALA A 130 4.97 -3.63 -4.99
CA ALA A 130 6.04 -4.06 -4.09
C ALA A 130 7.37 -4.22 -4.84
N TYR A 131 8.49 -4.21 -4.12
CA TYR A 131 9.80 -4.51 -4.70
C TYR A 131 9.99 -6.00 -4.94
N ARG A 132 10.72 -6.32 -6.02
CA ARG A 132 11.12 -7.68 -6.41
C ARG A 132 12.52 -8.02 -5.93
N SER A 133 12.93 -9.28 -6.04
CA SER A 133 14.26 -9.74 -5.64
C SER A 133 15.40 -9.00 -6.35
N GLU A 134 15.19 -8.57 -7.60
CA GLU A 134 16.16 -7.80 -8.39
C GLU A 134 16.38 -6.37 -7.88
N GLN A 135 15.63 -5.92 -6.87
CA GLN A 135 15.87 -4.67 -6.16
C GLN A 135 17.09 -4.75 -5.23
N LEU A 136 17.47 -5.97 -4.79
CA LEU A 136 18.59 -6.15 -3.86
C LEU A 136 19.88 -5.53 -4.41
N GLY A 137 20.57 -4.77 -3.57
CA GLY A 137 21.83 -4.13 -3.91
C GLY A 137 21.73 -2.87 -4.78
N ARG A 138 20.53 -2.43 -5.20
CA ARG A 138 20.37 -1.22 -6.03
C ARG A 138 20.53 0.10 -5.25
N GLY A 139 20.27 0.10 -3.95
CA GLY A 139 20.42 1.29 -3.10
C GLY A 139 19.40 2.41 -3.35
N THR A 140 18.35 2.15 -4.13
CA THR A 140 17.29 3.12 -4.51
C THR A 140 16.00 2.97 -3.71
N GLY A 141 15.98 2.07 -2.73
CA GLY A 141 14.83 1.75 -1.88
C GLY A 141 14.65 0.25 -1.67
N GLY A 142 13.65 -0.11 -0.85
CA GLY A 142 13.28 -1.50 -0.54
C GLY A 142 14.03 -2.15 0.63
N PRO A 143 13.52 -3.28 1.12
CA PRO A 143 14.13 -4.03 2.23
C PRO A 143 15.40 -4.77 1.77
N ALA A 144 16.35 -4.94 2.69
CA ALA A 144 17.54 -5.77 2.46
C ALA A 144 17.26 -7.28 2.63
N ASP A 145 16.16 -7.62 3.27
CA ASP A 145 15.73 -9.01 3.48
C ASP A 145 14.95 -9.51 2.26
N VAL A 146 15.44 -10.60 1.66
CA VAL A 146 14.83 -11.25 0.50
C VAL A 146 13.44 -11.79 0.80
N ASP A 147 13.14 -12.15 2.06
CA ASP A 147 11.81 -12.66 2.46
C ASP A 147 10.71 -11.58 2.37
N MET A 148 11.10 -10.30 2.38
CA MET A 148 10.20 -9.17 2.23
C MET A 148 10.02 -8.72 0.78
N LEU A 149 10.71 -9.34 -0.17
CA LEU A 149 10.57 -9.08 -1.59
C LEU A 149 9.52 -10.01 -2.20
N VAL A 150 8.84 -9.51 -3.23
CA VAL A 150 7.60 -10.11 -3.71
C VAL A 150 7.74 -10.47 -5.19
N SER A 151 7.27 -11.66 -5.57
CA SER A 151 7.13 -12.07 -6.96
C SER A 151 5.66 -12.07 -7.37
N ARG A 152 5.41 -11.99 -8.68
CA ARG A 152 4.07 -12.18 -9.24
C ARG A 152 3.44 -13.50 -8.80
N ALA A 153 4.19 -14.60 -8.88
CA ALA A 153 3.68 -15.93 -8.54
C ALA A 153 3.24 -16.03 -7.06
N ALA A 154 3.94 -15.36 -6.16
CA ALA A 154 3.54 -15.29 -4.75
C ALA A 154 2.18 -14.58 -4.58
N LEU A 155 1.98 -13.44 -5.24
CA LEU A 155 0.72 -12.69 -5.17
C LEU A 155 -0.47 -13.49 -5.73
N GLU A 156 -0.27 -14.19 -6.84
CA GLU A 156 -1.31 -15.06 -7.43
C GLU A 156 -1.70 -16.20 -6.47
N ALA A 157 -0.74 -16.77 -5.73
CA ALA A 157 -1.00 -17.81 -4.72
C ALA A 157 -1.62 -17.26 -3.43
N GLU A 158 -1.31 -16.02 -3.07
CA GLU A 158 -1.80 -15.33 -1.88
C GLU A 158 -3.24 -14.79 -2.04
N LEU A 159 -3.73 -14.63 -3.28
CA LEU A 159 -5.04 -14.06 -3.61
C LEU A 159 -5.89 -14.94 -4.57
N PRO A 160 -6.20 -16.21 -4.22
CA PRO A 160 -6.80 -17.16 -5.17
C PRO A 160 -8.30 -16.99 -5.39
N GLU A 161 -9.00 -16.22 -4.56
CA GLU A 161 -10.41 -15.88 -4.77
C GLU A 161 -10.57 -14.62 -5.62
N CYS A 162 -9.46 -14.05 -6.08
CA CYS A 162 -9.44 -12.93 -7.00
C CYS A 162 -9.15 -13.37 -8.45
N GLU A 163 -9.77 -12.68 -9.39
CA GLU A 163 -9.39 -12.70 -10.80
C GLU A 163 -8.27 -11.67 -11.03
N VAL A 164 -7.13 -12.10 -11.55
CA VAL A 164 -6.01 -11.21 -11.87
C VAL A 164 -6.34 -10.39 -13.12
N LEU A 165 -6.40 -9.07 -12.96
CA LEU A 165 -6.66 -8.13 -14.06
C LEU A 165 -5.37 -7.56 -14.63
N LEU A 166 -4.33 -7.39 -13.80
CA LEU A 166 -3.01 -6.93 -14.18
C LEU A 166 -1.98 -7.56 -13.23
N ALA A 167 -0.93 -8.15 -13.79
CA ALA A 167 0.23 -8.62 -13.04
C ALA A 167 1.47 -8.46 -13.92
N ARG A 168 2.32 -7.49 -13.60
CA ARG A 168 3.55 -7.22 -14.34
C ARG A 168 4.72 -7.01 -13.41
N GLU A 169 5.86 -7.47 -13.88
CA GLU A 169 7.16 -7.31 -13.23
C GLU A 169 7.98 -6.40 -14.14
N ILE A 170 8.33 -5.21 -13.66
CA ILE A 170 8.93 -4.16 -14.49
C ILE A 170 10.06 -3.45 -13.75
N GLU A 171 10.95 -2.85 -14.51
CA GLU A 171 11.80 -1.77 -14.02
C GLU A 171 11.13 -0.43 -14.30
N ARG A 172 11.07 0.45 -13.30
CA ARG A 172 10.55 1.81 -13.46
C ARG A 172 11.30 2.79 -12.57
N GLU A 173 11.28 4.05 -12.96
CA GLU A 173 11.70 5.13 -12.07
C GLU A 173 10.67 5.31 -10.95
N VAL A 174 11.15 5.28 -9.71
CA VAL A 174 10.37 5.60 -8.52
C VAL A 174 10.91 6.93 -7.97
N VAL A 175 10.03 7.92 -7.81
CA VAL A 175 10.37 9.26 -7.28
C VAL A 175 9.37 9.60 -6.19
N GLU A 176 9.68 9.16 -4.98
CA GLU A 176 8.73 8.95 -3.89
C GLU A 176 9.36 9.32 -2.53
N GLY A 177 10.01 10.48 -2.52
CA GLY A 177 10.72 11.03 -1.36
C GLY A 177 12.12 10.45 -1.18
N ARG A 178 12.79 10.87 -0.10
CA ARG A 178 14.23 10.65 0.14
C ARG A 178 14.64 9.18 0.10
N PHE A 179 13.76 8.28 0.51
CA PHE A 179 14.08 6.86 0.66
C PHE A 179 13.66 5.99 -0.52
N HIS A 180 12.81 6.49 -1.43
CA HIS A 180 12.39 5.82 -2.65
C HIS A 180 12.69 6.74 -3.85
N THR A 181 13.93 6.74 -4.33
CA THR A 181 14.34 7.56 -5.48
C THR A 181 15.30 6.78 -6.38
N GLY A 182 14.92 6.64 -7.65
CA GLY A 182 15.72 6.04 -8.72
C GLY A 182 15.09 4.80 -9.36
N ALA A 183 15.87 4.14 -10.23
CA ALA A 183 15.46 2.91 -10.89
C ALA A 183 15.13 1.80 -9.89
N ALA A 184 13.96 1.20 -10.06
CA ALA A 184 13.41 0.20 -9.16
C ALA A 184 12.86 -1.02 -9.90
N CYS A 185 13.10 -2.22 -9.36
CA CYS A 185 12.45 -3.46 -9.81
C CYS A 185 11.19 -3.70 -8.99
N VAL A 186 10.03 -3.57 -9.61
CA VAL A 186 8.73 -3.67 -8.92
C VAL A 186 7.84 -4.74 -9.55
N VAL A 187 6.98 -5.31 -8.71
CA VAL A 187 5.79 -6.05 -9.12
C VAL A 187 4.58 -5.15 -8.91
N GLN A 188 3.76 -5.02 -9.95
CA GLN A 188 2.51 -4.28 -9.94
C GLN A 188 1.37 -5.26 -10.19
N PHE A 189 0.34 -5.17 -9.35
CA PHE A 189 -0.72 -6.15 -9.30
C PHE A 189 -2.07 -5.50 -9.08
N ILE A 190 -3.06 -5.89 -9.90
CA ILE A 190 -4.47 -5.58 -9.72
C ILE A 190 -5.25 -6.87 -9.86
N ALA A 191 -6.05 -7.19 -8.85
CA ALA A 191 -6.98 -8.31 -8.92
C ALA A 191 -8.36 -7.90 -8.40
N ARG A 192 -9.39 -8.60 -8.89
CA ARG A 192 -10.79 -8.35 -8.58
C ARG A 192 -11.36 -9.52 -7.80
N LYS A 193 -11.99 -9.24 -6.66
CA LYS A 193 -12.71 -10.25 -5.87
C LYS A 193 -13.84 -10.87 -6.69
N ARG A 194 -13.90 -12.21 -6.77
CA ARG A 194 -14.98 -12.95 -7.42
C ARG A 194 -16.29 -12.88 -6.64
#